data_AF-A0A7K4FKK8-F1
#
_entry.id   AF-A0A7K4FKK8-F1
#
_cell.length_a   1.000
_cell.length_b   1.000
_cell.length_c   1.000
_cell.angle_alpha   90.00
_cell.angle_beta   90.00
_cell.angle_gamma   90.00
#
_symmetry.space_group_name_H-M   'P 1'
#
loop_
_entity.id
_entity.type
_entity.pdbx_description
1 polymer ?
#
loop_
_entity_poly.entity_id
_entity_poly.type
_entity_poly.pdbx_seq_one_letter_code
_entity_poly.pdbx_strand_id
1 'polypeptide(L)'
;MKVKERFGSPSGSISDMRSGILTALAEVFHGMPIRICLMHFLRDLGKGLMVDMHNNLGLKINRKGIKSALKSILRSMPDYDQNTLEEIENGFCSDRGKMEIMAIRRIIEPVLSVNGSSGYGFPFSLNHLNFFTSLKEAGKLLSELSEKAAGEESMELISSARKYIGRIVTDQSIVETAKKLSEVNMLFQKLRFAFRIPEKGNLSDDIPDDASIHDQCNTVIGEMEVYLHENIAPHIIRAAKHIIERYHEREIMLFANNADGTMPRTNNGMERFFRKIRRNVRKRNGNTATGHVLAQSGVQLALFQNLDNPIYVKTVFGSDGISAVFAKRREHFRKPGMTVSTVNKLVADGTRMILEDNLSDTPYNDQMMNAAQASRNIQAA
;
A
#
# COMPACT_ATOMS: atom_id res chain seq x y z
N MET A 1 24.48 -20.88 6.57
CA MET A 1 24.73 -21.69 7.79
C MET A 1 24.11 -21.11 9.06
N LYS A 2 24.34 -19.83 9.40
CA LYS A 2 23.90 -19.22 10.68
C LYS A 2 22.41 -19.36 11.08
N VAL A 3 21.48 -19.50 10.13
CA VAL A 3 20.03 -19.63 10.44
C VAL A 3 19.68 -21.05 10.85
N LYS A 4 20.05 -22.06 10.05
CA LYS A 4 19.81 -23.48 10.34
C LYS A 4 20.46 -23.92 11.65
N GLU A 5 21.68 -23.47 11.91
CA GLU A 5 22.39 -23.76 13.17
C GLU A 5 21.69 -23.17 14.40
N ARG A 6 21.06 -21.99 14.28
CA ARG A 6 20.44 -21.28 15.40
C ARG A 6 19.00 -21.69 15.67
N PHE A 7 18.25 -22.02 14.62
CA PHE A 7 16.80 -22.21 14.69
C PHE A 7 16.35 -23.61 14.25
N GLY A 8 17.28 -24.46 13.80
CA GLY A 8 16.96 -25.78 13.25
C GLY A 8 16.34 -25.71 11.85
N SER A 9 15.77 -26.83 11.42
CA SER A 9 15.00 -26.93 10.18
C SER A 9 13.54 -26.53 10.44
N PRO A 10 12.98 -25.56 9.69
CA PRO A 10 11.57 -25.23 9.84
C PRO A 10 10.69 -26.32 9.21
N SER A 11 9.41 -26.38 9.62
CA SER A 11 8.43 -27.32 9.06
C SER A 11 8.00 -26.98 7.62
N GLY A 12 8.28 -25.76 7.17
CA GLY A 12 7.99 -25.26 5.84
C GLY A 12 8.47 -23.82 5.65
N SER A 13 8.47 -23.33 4.40
CA SER A 13 8.80 -21.94 4.10
C SER A 13 7.83 -21.31 3.10
N ILE A 14 7.57 -20.01 3.27
CA ILE A 14 6.95 -19.17 2.25
C ILE A 14 7.94 -18.13 1.75
N SER A 15 8.02 -17.95 0.44
CA SER A 15 8.90 -16.95 -0.18
C SER A 15 8.26 -16.25 -1.38
N ASP A 16 8.87 -15.16 -1.83
CA ASP A 16 8.61 -14.66 -3.18
C ASP A 16 9.25 -15.61 -4.22
N MET A 17 8.97 -15.39 -5.50
CA MET A 17 9.45 -16.30 -6.57
C MET A 17 10.89 -16.01 -7.00
N ARG A 18 11.74 -15.41 -6.16
CA ARG A 18 13.14 -15.13 -6.53
C ARG A 18 13.95 -16.41 -6.57
N SER A 19 14.54 -16.71 -7.71
CA SER A 19 15.36 -17.92 -7.92
C SER A 19 16.41 -18.11 -6.84
N GLY A 20 17.18 -17.07 -6.49
CA GLY A 20 18.22 -17.17 -5.46
C GLY A 20 17.68 -17.55 -4.07
N ILE A 21 16.46 -17.16 -3.72
CA ILE A 21 15.82 -17.56 -2.45
C ILE A 21 15.35 -19.01 -2.53
N LEU A 22 14.67 -19.38 -3.62
CA LEU A 22 14.18 -20.74 -3.82
C LEU A 22 15.32 -21.77 -3.85
N THR A 23 16.41 -21.46 -4.57
CA THR A 23 17.63 -22.29 -4.62
C THR A 23 18.25 -22.42 -3.22
N ALA A 24 18.43 -21.31 -2.49
CA ALA A 24 19.01 -21.37 -1.16
C ALA A 24 18.15 -22.17 -0.16
N LEU A 25 16.82 -22.07 -0.25
CA LEU A 25 15.92 -22.88 0.57
C LEU A 25 16.05 -24.36 0.24
N ALA A 26 16.07 -24.71 -1.04
CA ALA A 26 16.20 -26.09 -1.50
C ALA A 26 17.56 -26.71 -1.12
N GLU A 27 18.65 -25.95 -1.17
CA GLU A 27 20.00 -26.40 -0.81
C GLU A 27 20.24 -26.48 0.70
N VAL A 28 19.65 -25.58 1.50
CA VAL A 28 19.91 -25.54 2.95
C VAL A 28 18.95 -26.46 3.72
N PHE A 29 17.71 -26.58 3.26
CA PHE A 29 16.62 -27.30 3.93
C PHE A 29 16.03 -28.38 3.01
N HIS A 30 16.79 -29.44 2.79
CA HIS A 30 16.39 -30.57 1.94
C HIS A 30 15.08 -31.21 2.41
N GLY A 31 14.17 -31.47 1.47
CA GLY A 31 12.89 -32.15 1.73
C GLY A 31 11.83 -31.30 2.44
N MET A 32 12.15 -30.05 2.79
CA MET A 32 11.19 -29.12 3.38
C MET A 32 10.24 -28.56 2.31
N PRO A 33 8.92 -28.46 2.58
CA PRO A 33 8.00 -27.83 1.66
C PRO A 33 8.31 -26.34 1.46
N ILE A 34 8.38 -25.93 0.20
CA ILE A 34 8.61 -24.54 -0.20
C ILE A 34 7.37 -24.05 -0.92
N ARG A 35 6.65 -23.13 -0.28
CA ARG A 35 5.48 -22.47 -0.84
C ARG A 35 5.87 -21.11 -1.41
N ILE A 36 5.33 -20.78 -2.58
CA ILE A 36 5.47 -19.44 -3.13
C ILE A 36 4.30 -18.56 -2.73
N CYS A 37 4.57 -17.27 -2.53
CA CYS A 37 3.54 -16.29 -2.23
C CYS A 37 2.61 -16.12 -3.44
N LEU A 38 1.34 -16.48 -3.24
CA LEU A 38 0.28 -16.41 -4.24
C LEU A 38 0.13 -14.99 -4.84
N MET A 39 0.29 -13.95 -4.02
CA MET A 39 0.21 -12.57 -4.49
C MET A 39 1.35 -12.21 -5.44
N HIS A 40 2.55 -12.73 -5.22
CA HIS A 40 3.66 -12.52 -6.12
C HIS A 40 3.48 -13.28 -7.42
N PHE A 41 3.00 -14.52 -7.33
CA PHE A 41 2.61 -15.31 -8.50
C PHE A 41 1.59 -14.57 -9.38
N LEU A 42 0.43 -14.19 -8.83
CA LEU A 42 -0.59 -13.47 -9.59
C LEU A 42 -0.10 -12.10 -10.10
N ARG A 43 0.75 -11.41 -9.34
CA ARG A 43 1.33 -10.14 -9.79
C ARG A 43 2.23 -10.33 -11.00
N ASP A 44 3.06 -11.36 -10.99
CA ASP A 44 3.98 -11.66 -12.09
C ASP A 44 3.21 -12.17 -13.32
N LEU A 45 2.25 -13.07 -13.11
CA LEU A 45 1.35 -13.55 -14.15
C LEU A 45 0.60 -12.39 -14.82
N GLY A 46 -0.06 -11.54 -14.03
CA GLY A 46 -0.81 -10.41 -14.58
C GLY A 46 0.08 -9.37 -15.27
N LYS A 47 1.36 -9.23 -14.86
CA LYS A 47 2.34 -8.43 -15.61
C LYS A 47 2.60 -9.04 -16.98
N GLY A 48 2.93 -10.34 -17.05
CA GLY A 48 3.17 -11.05 -18.31
C GLY A 48 1.97 -10.98 -19.27
N LEU A 49 0.75 -10.95 -18.74
CA LEU A 49 -0.48 -10.88 -19.52
C LEU A 49 -0.83 -9.48 -20.04
N MET A 50 -0.66 -8.45 -19.21
CA MET A 50 -1.39 -7.18 -19.42
C MET A 50 -0.52 -5.92 -19.44
N VAL A 51 0.76 -5.98 -19.07
CA VAL A 51 1.57 -4.76 -18.85
C VAL A 51 1.65 -3.86 -20.09
N ASP A 52 1.89 -4.44 -21.26
CA ASP A 52 2.06 -3.68 -22.50
C ASP A 52 0.75 -3.04 -22.93
N MET A 53 -0.36 -3.79 -22.90
CA MET A 53 -1.68 -3.27 -23.24
C MET A 53 -2.14 -2.19 -22.24
N HIS A 54 -1.88 -2.39 -20.95
CA HIS A 54 -2.21 -1.43 -19.90
C HIS A 54 -1.46 -0.11 -20.09
N ASN A 55 -0.15 -0.17 -20.33
CA ASN A 55 0.68 1.00 -20.58
C ASN A 55 0.31 1.69 -21.88
N ASN A 56 0.09 0.91 -22.96
CA ASN A 56 -0.31 1.43 -24.26
C ASN A 56 -1.66 2.16 -24.19
N LEU A 57 -2.65 1.57 -23.52
CA LEU A 57 -3.95 2.20 -23.28
C LEU A 57 -3.78 3.52 -22.53
N GLY A 58 -2.99 3.52 -21.45
CA GLY A 58 -2.67 4.72 -20.67
C GLY A 58 -2.05 5.82 -21.53
N LEU A 59 -1.05 5.49 -22.34
CA LEU A 59 -0.39 6.44 -23.26
C LEU A 59 -1.38 7.03 -24.27
N LYS A 60 -2.20 6.20 -24.92
CA LYS A 60 -3.20 6.65 -25.91
C LYS A 60 -4.24 7.58 -25.27
N ILE A 61 -4.77 7.23 -24.11
CA ILE A 61 -5.74 8.05 -23.38
C ILE A 61 -5.11 9.39 -22.96
N ASN A 62 -3.91 9.36 -22.36
CA ASN A 62 -3.25 10.56 -21.85
C ASN A 62 -2.96 11.57 -22.97
N ARG A 63 -2.60 11.11 -24.18
CA ARG A 63 -2.37 11.97 -25.36
C ARG A 63 -3.60 12.77 -25.78
N LYS A 64 -4.82 12.32 -25.49
CA LYS A 64 -6.04 13.08 -25.84
C LYS A 64 -6.29 14.26 -24.89
N GLY A 65 -5.67 14.28 -23.69
CA GLY A 65 -5.72 15.41 -22.77
C GLY A 65 -7.11 15.76 -22.23
N ILE A 66 -8.06 14.80 -22.17
CA ILE A 66 -9.46 15.12 -21.87
C ILE A 66 -9.76 15.42 -20.40
N LYS A 67 -8.88 14.99 -19.47
CA LYS A 67 -9.13 15.14 -18.02
C LYS A 67 -9.20 16.61 -17.58
N SER A 68 -8.34 17.47 -18.11
CA SER A 68 -8.37 18.90 -17.78
C SER A 68 -9.64 19.57 -18.31
N ALA A 69 -10.08 19.20 -19.52
CA ALA A 69 -11.30 19.71 -20.11
C ALA A 69 -12.55 19.31 -19.31
N LEU A 70 -12.68 18.03 -18.95
CA LEU A 70 -13.78 17.55 -18.10
C LEU A 70 -13.75 18.20 -16.71
N LYS A 71 -12.56 18.42 -16.12
CA LYS A 71 -12.42 19.19 -14.87
C LYS A 71 -12.83 20.66 -15.02
N SER A 72 -12.68 21.23 -16.21
CA SER A 72 -13.14 22.60 -16.48
C SER A 72 -14.66 22.67 -16.49
N ILE A 73 -15.31 21.73 -17.19
CA ILE A 73 -16.78 21.59 -17.21
C ILE A 73 -17.33 21.36 -15.80
N LEU A 74 -16.69 20.49 -15.00
CA LEU A 74 -17.12 20.25 -13.62
C LEU A 74 -17.04 21.50 -12.74
N ARG A 75 -16.04 22.37 -12.97
CA ARG A 75 -15.86 23.61 -12.20
C ARG A 75 -16.79 24.73 -12.63
N SER A 76 -17.34 24.70 -13.84
CA SER A 76 -18.33 25.70 -14.28
C SER A 76 -19.74 25.39 -13.75
N MET A 77 -20.00 24.15 -13.34
CA MET A 77 -21.28 23.77 -12.73
C MET A 77 -21.30 24.12 -11.24
N PRO A 78 -22.43 24.62 -10.70
CA PRO A 78 -22.64 24.76 -9.25
C PRO A 78 -22.54 23.40 -8.53
N ASP A 79 -22.30 23.45 -7.22
CA ASP A 79 -22.44 22.28 -6.34
C ASP A 79 -23.91 21.86 -6.20
N TYR A 80 -24.13 20.68 -5.62
CA TYR A 80 -25.47 20.16 -5.37
C TYR A 80 -26.28 21.09 -4.46
N ASP A 81 -27.50 21.41 -4.89
CA ASP A 81 -28.44 22.27 -4.16
C ASP A 81 -29.35 21.42 -3.26
N GLN A 82 -29.32 21.66 -1.96
CA GLN A 82 -30.07 20.84 -1.00
C GLN A 82 -31.58 21.02 -1.14
N ASN A 83 -32.07 22.22 -1.43
CA ASN A 83 -33.50 22.48 -1.58
C ASN A 83 -34.05 21.68 -2.77
N THR A 84 -33.34 21.69 -3.90
CA THR A 84 -33.72 20.88 -5.07
C THR A 84 -33.71 19.38 -4.77
N LEU A 85 -32.76 18.89 -3.97
CA LEU A 85 -32.74 17.48 -3.54
C LEU A 85 -33.96 17.13 -2.66
N GLU A 86 -34.32 18.00 -1.71
CA GLU A 86 -35.50 17.82 -0.86
C GLU A 86 -36.80 17.84 -1.66
N GLU A 87 -36.95 18.74 -2.64
CA GLU A 87 -38.12 18.74 -3.53
C GLU A 87 -38.28 17.41 -4.27
N ILE A 88 -37.17 16.86 -4.79
CA ILE A 88 -37.16 15.58 -5.51
C ILE A 88 -37.53 14.42 -4.60
N GLU A 89 -37.04 14.41 -3.36
CA GLU A 89 -37.43 13.43 -2.35
C GLU A 89 -38.94 13.46 -2.09
N ASN A 90 -39.54 14.66 -2.15
CA ASN A 90 -40.99 14.87 -2.05
C ASN A 90 -41.76 14.68 -3.38
N GLY A 91 -41.08 14.26 -4.46
CA GLY A 91 -41.71 13.89 -5.72
C GLY A 91 -41.97 15.04 -6.71
N PHE A 92 -41.37 16.21 -6.52
CA PHE A 92 -41.48 17.34 -7.45
C PHE A 92 -40.14 18.06 -7.66
N CYS A 93 -40.09 19.04 -8.57
CA CYS A 93 -38.91 19.87 -8.80
C CYS A 93 -39.35 21.22 -9.37
N SER A 94 -39.09 22.31 -8.65
CA SER A 94 -39.45 23.66 -9.06
C SER A 94 -38.47 24.26 -10.06
N ASP A 95 -37.20 23.84 -10.00
CA ASP A 95 -36.12 24.29 -10.89
C ASP A 95 -35.52 23.12 -11.70
N ARG A 96 -36.16 22.85 -12.84
CA ARG A 96 -35.73 21.79 -13.76
C ARG A 96 -34.32 22.02 -14.30
N GLY A 97 -33.94 23.27 -14.60
CA GLY A 97 -32.63 23.58 -15.18
C GLY A 97 -31.49 23.25 -14.22
N LYS A 98 -31.65 23.62 -12.95
CA LYS A 98 -30.71 23.25 -11.89
C LYS A 98 -30.62 21.74 -11.70
N MET A 99 -31.76 21.03 -11.75
CA MET A 99 -31.75 19.57 -11.66
C MET A 99 -31.02 18.91 -12.86
N GLU A 100 -31.20 19.41 -14.07
CA GLU A 100 -30.47 18.94 -15.25
C GLU A 100 -28.95 19.12 -15.07
N ILE A 101 -28.51 20.26 -14.54
CA ILE A 101 -27.09 20.52 -14.23
C ILE A 101 -26.55 19.57 -13.14
N MET A 102 -27.31 19.34 -12.07
CA MET A 102 -26.95 18.38 -11.02
C MET A 102 -26.82 16.95 -11.55
N ALA A 103 -27.69 16.54 -12.48
CA ALA A 103 -27.59 15.25 -13.15
C ALA A 103 -26.32 15.15 -14.01
N ILE A 104 -25.96 16.21 -14.76
CA ILE A 104 -24.71 16.25 -15.54
C ILE A 104 -23.49 16.16 -14.60
N ARG A 105 -23.48 16.92 -13.50
CA ARG A 105 -22.43 16.86 -12.47
C ARG A 105 -22.27 15.44 -11.94
N ARG A 106 -23.37 14.80 -11.57
CA ARG A 106 -23.41 13.42 -11.05
C ARG A 106 -22.83 12.40 -12.02
N ILE A 107 -22.97 12.60 -13.33
CA ILE A 107 -22.40 11.72 -14.36
C ILE A 107 -20.89 11.96 -14.55
N ILE A 108 -20.44 13.22 -14.55
CA ILE A 108 -19.04 13.58 -14.86
C ILE A 108 -18.11 13.41 -13.64
N GLU A 109 -18.59 13.73 -12.45
CA GLU A 109 -17.79 13.74 -11.22
C GLU A 109 -17.14 12.36 -10.91
N PRO A 110 -17.85 11.21 -10.98
CA PRO A 110 -17.25 9.90 -10.78
C PRO A 110 -16.12 9.59 -11.76
N VAL A 111 -16.23 10.00 -13.03
CA VAL A 111 -15.21 9.77 -14.07
C VAL A 111 -13.86 10.36 -13.67
N LEU A 112 -13.88 11.49 -12.97
CA LEU A 112 -12.68 12.20 -12.53
C LEU A 112 -12.15 11.73 -11.17
N SER A 113 -13.00 11.08 -10.38
CA SER A 113 -12.65 10.52 -9.07
C SER A 113 -12.26 9.04 -9.11
N VAL A 114 -12.33 8.37 -10.28
CA VAL A 114 -11.83 7.00 -10.49
C VAL A 114 -10.30 6.93 -10.29
N ASN A 115 -9.90 6.91 -9.02
CA ASN A 115 -8.62 6.43 -8.56
C ASN A 115 -8.83 4.95 -8.18
N GLY A 116 -9.02 4.12 -9.21
CA GLY A 116 -9.50 2.74 -9.10
C GLY A 116 -8.56 1.75 -8.41
N SER A 117 -7.79 2.15 -7.41
CA SER A 117 -6.93 1.22 -6.68
C SER A 117 -7.76 0.32 -5.76
N SER A 118 -7.70 -0.98 -6.01
CA SER A 118 -8.14 -2.01 -5.06
C SER A 118 -7.31 -2.06 -3.76
N GLY A 119 -6.32 -1.18 -3.62
CA GLY A 119 -5.26 -1.27 -2.61
C GLY A 119 -4.08 -2.14 -3.03
N TYR A 120 -4.24 -2.97 -4.07
CA TYR A 120 -3.21 -3.90 -4.56
C TYR A 120 -2.39 -3.38 -5.75
N GLY A 121 -2.91 -2.37 -6.45
CA GLY A 121 -2.33 -1.79 -7.67
C GLY A 121 -2.35 -2.74 -8.87
N PHE A 122 -1.68 -2.37 -9.95
CA PHE A 122 -1.48 -3.24 -11.11
C PHE A 122 -0.76 -4.56 -10.70
N PRO A 123 -1.17 -5.73 -11.23
CA PRO A 123 -2.20 -5.99 -12.25
C PRO A 123 -3.63 -6.18 -11.71
N PHE A 124 -3.83 -6.16 -10.40
CA PHE A 124 -5.13 -6.38 -9.74
C PHE A 124 -6.11 -5.22 -9.91
N SER A 125 -5.62 -4.07 -10.36
CA SER A 125 -6.40 -2.91 -10.76
C SER A 125 -5.84 -2.34 -12.06
N LEU A 126 -6.74 -2.10 -13.02
CA LEU A 126 -6.43 -1.58 -14.34
C LEU A 126 -6.98 -0.16 -14.48
N ASN A 127 -6.37 0.80 -13.77
CA ASN A 127 -6.84 2.20 -13.70
C ASN A 127 -7.20 2.82 -15.07
N HIS A 128 -6.42 2.56 -16.12
CA HIS A 128 -6.69 3.07 -17.47
C HIS A 128 -7.91 2.42 -18.13
N LEU A 129 -8.11 1.11 -17.92
CA LEU A 129 -9.31 0.41 -18.38
C LEU A 129 -10.54 0.88 -17.61
N ASN A 130 -10.43 1.01 -16.28
CA ASN A 130 -11.51 1.50 -15.44
C ASN A 130 -11.94 2.91 -15.87
N PHE A 131 -10.98 3.80 -16.13
CA PHE A 131 -11.26 5.14 -16.64
C PHE A 131 -11.94 5.11 -18.03
N PHE A 132 -11.49 4.25 -18.94
CA PHE A 132 -12.14 4.07 -20.24
C PHE A 132 -13.59 3.57 -20.10
N THR A 133 -13.83 2.57 -19.25
CA THR A 133 -15.17 2.04 -18.99
C THR A 133 -16.10 3.10 -18.41
N SER A 134 -15.61 3.89 -17.44
CA SER A 134 -16.38 5.00 -16.86
C SER A 134 -16.69 6.10 -17.89
N LEU A 135 -15.79 6.38 -18.83
CA LEU A 135 -16.08 7.31 -19.93
C LEU A 135 -17.16 6.77 -20.87
N LYS A 136 -17.13 5.47 -21.18
CA LYS A 136 -18.14 4.82 -22.02
C LYS A 136 -19.53 4.89 -21.39
N GLU A 137 -19.61 4.60 -20.09
CA GLU A 137 -20.85 4.69 -19.32
C GLU A 137 -21.35 6.14 -19.22
N ALA A 138 -20.49 7.09 -18.88
CA ALA A 138 -20.84 8.50 -18.83
C ALA A 138 -21.31 9.03 -20.19
N GLY A 139 -20.65 8.63 -21.29
CA GLY A 139 -21.08 9.00 -22.65
C GLY A 139 -22.47 8.49 -23.01
N LYS A 140 -22.82 7.28 -22.55
CA LYS A 140 -24.17 6.71 -22.70
C LYS A 140 -25.19 7.51 -21.91
N LEU A 141 -24.96 7.71 -20.61
CA LEU A 141 -25.86 8.46 -19.71
C LEU A 141 -26.08 9.91 -20.19
N LEU A 142 -25.04 10.59 -20.65
CA LEU A 142 -25.16 11.93 -21.22
C LEU A 142 -25.95 11.96 -22.53
N SER A 143 -25.89 10.90 -23.33
CA SER A 143 -26.70 10.79 -24.56
C SER A 143 -28.17 10.61 -24.21
N GLU A 144 -28.49 9.72 -23.27
CA GLU A 144 -29.86 9.53 -22.76
C GLU A 144 -30.42 10.80 -22.10
N LEU A 145 -29.58 11.53 -21.36
CA LEU A 145 -29.97 12.80 -20.75
C LEU A 145 -30.24 13.87 -21.80
N SER A 146 -29.46 13.91 -22.90
CA SER A 146 -29.66 14.91 -23.97
C SER A 146 -30.99 14.78 -24.71
N GLU A 147 -31.63 13.60 -24.67
CA GLU A 147 -32.96 13.39 -25.27
C GLU A 147 -34.09 13.95 -24.40
N LYS A 148 -33.82 14.19 -23.10
CA LYS A 148 -34.81 14.60 -22.10
C LYS A 148 -34.57 16.00 -21.54
N ALA A 149 -33.34 16.49 -21.62
CA ALA A 149 -32.96 17.83 -21.18
C ALA A 149 -33.59 18.89 -22.09
N ALA A 150 -33.99 20.01 -21.51
CA ALA A 150 -34.57 21.13 -22.25
C ALA A 150 -33.83 22.46 -22.04
N GLY A 151 -32.98 22.56 -21.00
CA GLY A 151 -32.21 23.77 -20.72
C GLY A 151 -31.09 24.00 -21.73
N GLU A 152 -30.97 25.24 -22.22
CA GLU A 152 -29.91 25.64 -23.16
C GLU A 152 -28.52 25.41 -22.57
N GLU A 153 -28.28 25.89 -21.34
CA GLU A 153 -27.02 25.66 -20.61
C GLU A 153 -26.73 24.17 -20.40
N SER A 154 -27.76 23.39 -20.04
CA SER A 154 -27.63 21.94 -19.84
C SER A 154 -27.23 21.24 -21.14
N MET A 155 -27.82 21.62 -22.26
CA MET A 155 -27.47 21.07 -23.58
C MET A 155 -26.06 21.45 -24.03
N GLU A 156 -25.60 22.66 -23.75
CA GLU A 156 -24.22 23.09 -24.01
C GLU A 156 -23.20 22.29 -23.19
N LEU A 157 -23.48 22.08 -21.88
CA LEU A 157 -22.65 21.27 -20.99
C LEU A 157 -22.60 19.81 -21.44
N ILE A 158 -23.74 19.23 -21.80
CA ILE A 158 -23.83 17.85 -22.31
C ILE A 158 -23.04 17.71 -23.62
N SER A 159 -23.27 18.61 -24.58
CA SER A 159 -22.57 18.59 -25.87
C SER A 159 -21.06 18.71 -25.69
N SER A 160 -20.61 19.63 -24.82
CA SER A 160 -19.20 19.82 -24.48
C SER A 160 -18.59 18.56 -23.87
N ALA A 161 -19.25 17.95 -22.88
CA ALA A 161 -18.78 16.74 -22.24
C ALA A 161 -18.72 15.56 -23.23
N ARG A 162 -19.77 15.36 -24.03
CA ARG A 162 -19.84 14.32 -25.07
C ARG A 162 -18.74 14.49 -26.12
N LYS A 163 -18.43 15.71 -26.54
CA LYS A 163 -17.31 16.00 -27.45
C LYS A 163 -15.98 15.48 -26.90
N TYR A 164 -15.67 15.75 -25.63
CA TYR A 164 -14.41 15.28 -25.02
C TYR A 164 -14.39 13.77 -24.78
N ILE A 165 -15.49 13.20 -24.28
CA ILE A 165 -15.64 11.75 -24.09
C ILE A 165 -15.50 11.02 -25.44
N GLY A 166 -16.13 11.55 -26.48
CA GLY A 166 -16.08 11.05 -27.85
C GLY A 166 -14.66 10.83 -28.36
N ARG A 167 -13.73 11.76 -28.08
CA ARG A 167 -12.31 11.64 -28.48
C ARG A 167 -11.60 10.38 -27.97
N ILE A 168 -12.16 9.70 -26.98
CA ILE A 168 -11.67 8.45 -26.41
C ILE A 168 -12.55 7.28 -26.86
N VAL A 169 -13.87 7.37 -26.65
CA VAL A 169 -14.77 6.21 -26.80
C VAL A 169 -15.07 5.87 -28.26
N THR A 170 -14.80 6.76 -29.20
CA THR A 170 -14.92 6.51 -30.65
C THR A 170 -13.57 6.30 -31.33
N ASP A 171 -12.45 6.44 -30.61
CA ASP A 171 -11.12 6.17 -31.16
C ASP A 171 -10.91 4.66 -31.24
N GLN A 172 -10.99 4.13 -32.47
CA GLN A 172 -10.92 2.69 -32.73
C GLN A 172 -9.65 2.05 -32.14
N SER A 173 -8.52 2.76 -32.17
CA SER A 173 -7.26 2.26 -31.61
C SER A 173 -7.31 2.12 -30.09
N ILE A 174 -7.99 3.05 -29.40
CA ILE A 174 -8.21 2.98 -27.95
C ILE A 174 -9.22 1.88 -27.63
N VAL A 175 -10.35 1.86 -28.34
CA VAL A 175 -11.44 0.89 -28.13
C VAL A 175 -10.93 -0.54 -28.28
N GLU A 176 -10.15 -0.84 -29.33
CA GLU A 176 -9.57 -2.16 -29.54
C GLU A 176 -8.56 -2.55 -28.45
N THR A 177 -7.74 -1.60 -27.99
CA THR A 177 -6.76 -1.86 -26.92
C THR A 177 -7.48 -2.14 -25.61
N ALA A 178 -8.50 -1.35 -25.27
CA ALA A 178 -9.32 -1.55 -24.09
C ALA A 178 -10.09 -2.87 -24.15
N LYS A 179 -10.64 -3.23 -25.31
CA LYS A 179 -11.31 -4.53 -25.54
C LYS A 179 -10.36 -5.70 -25.28
N LYS A 180 -9.19 -5.73 -25.94
CA LYS A 180 -8.20 -6.80 -25.75
C LYS A 180 -7.74 -6.91 -24.30
N LEU A 181 -7.45 -5.77 -23.67
CA LEU A 181 -7.06 -5.73 -22.26
C LEU A 181 -8.17 -6.25 -21.34
N SER A 182 -9.43 -5.89 -21.61
CA SER A 182 -10.60 -6.36 -20.85
C SER A 182 -10.76 -7.88 -20.97
N GLU A 183 -10.70 -8.42 -22.18
CA GLU A 183 -10.86 -9.86 -22.42
C GLU A 183 -9.72 -10.68 -21.79
N VAL A 184 -8.48 -10.19 -21.85
CA VAL A 184 -7.35 -10.83 -21.13
C VAL A 184 -7.49 -10.71 -19.61
N ASN A 185 -7.96 -9.56 -19.11
CA ASN A 185 -8.23 -9.39 -17.68
C ASN A 185 -9.29 -10.38 -17.19
N MET A 186 -10.30 -10.73 -17.99
CA MET A 186 -11.31 -11.73 -17.60
C MET A 186 -10.68 -13.09 -17.26
N LEU A 187 -9.74 -13.58 -18.07
CA LEU A 187 -9.00 -14.82 -17.78
C LEU A 187 -8.19 -14.70 -16.48
N PHE A 188 -7.51 -13.57 -16.29
CA PHE A 188 -6.77 -13.30 -15.06
C PHE A 188 -7.69 -13.28 -13.82
N GLN A 189 -8.88 -12.66 -13.92
CA GLN A 189 -9.85 -12.64 -12.83
C GLN A 189 -10.46 -14.02 -12.55
N LYS A 190 -10.71 -14.85 -13.57
CA LYS A 190 -11.16 -16.25 -13.38
C LYS A 190 -10.20 -17.01 -12.46
N LEU A 191 -8.91 -16.94 -12.77
CA LEU A 191 -7.89 -17.62 -11.96
C LEU A 191 -7.75 -16.98 -10.57
N ARG A 192 -7.76 -15.65 -10.47
CA ARG A 192 -7.76 -14.95 -9.17
C ARG A 192 -8.93 -15.37 -8.28
N PHE A 193 -10.11 -15.50 -8.86
CA PHE A 193 -11.32 -15.93 -8.17
C PHE A 193 -11.23 -17.38 -7.71
N ALA A 194 -10.71 -18.28 -8.56
CA ALA A 194 -10.44 -19.66 -8.18
C ALA A 194 -9.48 -19.74 -6.98
N PHE A 195 -8.47 -18.87 -6.93
CA PHE A 195 -7.58 -18.73 -5.79
C PHE A 195 -8.20 -18.06 -4.54
N ARG A 196 -9.46 -17.62 -4.62
CA ARG A 196 -10.22 -16.90 -3.58
C ARG A 196 -9.53 -15.61 -3.10
N ILE A 197 -8.82 -14.91 -4.00
CA ILE A 197 -8.19 -13.63 -3.67
C ILE A 197 -9.21 -12.50 -3.80
N PRO A 198 -9.55 -11.79 -2.70
CA PRO A 198 -10.61 -10.80 -2.71
C PRO A 198 -10.27 -9.61 -3.62
N GLU A 199 -11.30 -9.00 -4.20
CA GLU A 199 -11.14 -7.84 -5.09
C GLU A 199 -10.57 -6.62 -4.37
N LYS A 200 -10.99 -6.40 -3.12
CA LYS A 200 -10.59 -5.31 -2.22
C LYS A 200 -10.38 -5.84 -0.81
N GLY A 201 -9.72 -5.06 0.04
CA GLY A 201 -9.61 -5.34 1.48
C GLY A 201 -8.27 -5.93 1.89
N ASN A 202 -8.26 -6.66 3.01
CA ASN A 202 -7.07 -7.33 3.52
C ASN A 202 -7.00 -8.75 2.97
N LEU A 203 -5.80 -9.15 2.58
CA LEU A 203 -5.49 -10.54 2.30
C LEU A 203 -5.38 -11.23 3.65
N SER A 204 -6.24 -12.22 3.89
CA SER A 204 -6.06 -13.13 5.02
C SER A 204 -4.88 -14.05 4.73
N ASP A 205 -4.04 -14.27 5.73
CA ASP A 205 -3.03 -15.32 5.68
C ASP A 205 -3.67 -16.71 5.94
N ASP A 206 -4.89 -16.72 6.50
CA ASP A 206 -5.67 -17.92 6.89
C ASP A 206 -6.79 -18.20 5.87
N ILE A 207 -6.48 -18.91 4.79
CA ILE A 207 -7.49 -19.47 3.88
C ILE A 207 -7.39 -21.00 4.02
N PRO A 208 -8.28 -21.65 4.79
CA PRO A 208 -8.03 -22.98 5.37
C PRO A 208 -8.32 -24.17 4.43
N ASP A 209 -8.54 -23.96 3.14
CA ASP A 209 -9.05 -25.01 2.25
C ASP A 209 -8.27 -25.04 0.92
N ASP A 210 -7.03 -25.53 0.98
CA ASP A 210 -6.16 -25.65 -0.19
C ASP A 210 -6.68 -26.67 -1.20
N ALA A 211 -7.31 -27.76 -0.76
CA ALA A 211 -7.82 -28.82 -1.64
C ALA A 211 -8.95 -28.29 -2.54
N SER A 212 -9.98 -27.67 -1.96
CA SER A 212 -11.07 -27.10 -2.77
C SER A 212 -10.59 -25.99 -3.70
N ILE A 213 -9.62 -25.18 -3.26
CA ILE A 213 -9.03 -24.14 -4.11
C ILE A 213 -8.23 -24.76 -5.26
N HIS A 214 -7.52 -25.85 -5.01
CA HIS A 214 -6.78 -26.58 -6.03
C HIS A 214 -7.73 -27.12 -7.10
N ASP A 215 -8.82 -27.78 -6.69
CA ASP A 215 -9.85 -28.28 -7.61
C ASP A 215 -10.49 -27.17 -8.44
N GLN A 216 -10.80 -26.03 -7.82
CA GLN A 216 -11.33 -24.85 -8.52
C GLN A 216 -10.32 -24.30 -9.53
N CYS A 217 -9.04 -24.25 -9.17
CA CYS A 217 -7.99 -23.82 -10.08
C CYS A 217 -7.84 -24.78 -11.25
N ASN A 218 -7.79 -26.10 -11.00
CA ASN A 218 -7.72 -27.14 -12.04
C ASN A 218 -8.92 -27.07 -12.99
N THR A 219 -10.12 -26.80 -12.47
CA THR A 219 -11.32 -26.59 -13.28
C THR A 219 -11.14 -25.38 -14.22
N VAL A 220 -10.70 -24.24 -13.68
CA VAL A 220 -10.44 -23.03 -14.47
C VAL A 220 -9.33 -23.24 -15.50
N ILE A 221 -8.29 -23.99 -15.17
CA ILE A 221 -7.20 -24.33 -16.09
C ILE A 221 -7.70 -25.25 -17.21
N GLY A 222 -8.48 -26.29 -16.88
CA GLY A 222 -9.10 -27.17 -17.87
C GLY A 222 -10.05 -26.42 -18.82
N GLU A 223 -10.83 -25.44 -18.31
CA GLU A 223 -11.61 -24.54 -19.17
C GLU A 223 -10.73 -23.76 -20.15
N MET A 224 -9.55 -23.29 -19.71
CA MET A 224 -8.62 -22.54 -20.56
C MET A 224 -7.93 -23.43 -21.59
N GLU A 225 -7.73 -24.72 -21.30
CA GLU A 225 -7.21 -25.68 -22.27
C GLU A 225 -8.16 -25.88 -23.46
N VAL A 226 -9.47 -25.89 -23.20
CA VAL A 226 -10.48 -25.93 -24.27
C VAL A 226 -10.33 -24.74 -25.22
N TYR A 227 -10.02 -23.54 -24.70
CA TYR A 227 -9.82 -22.35 -25.54
C TYR A 227 -8.68 -22.49 -26.55
N LEU A 228 -7.74 -23.43 -26.36
CA LEU A 228 -6.64 -23.67 -27.28
C LEU A 228 -7.06 -24.42 -28.55
N HIS A 229 -8.21 -25.09 -28.51
CA HIS A 229 -8.72 -25.91 -29.62
C HIS A 229 -9.91 -25.26 -30.36
N GLU A 230 -10.38 -24.12 -29.85
CA GLU A 230 -11.52 -23.39 -30.38
C GLU A 230 -11.10 -22.25 -31.31
N ASN A 231 -12.00 -21.83 -32.21
CA ASN A 231 -11.77 -20.66 -33.08
C ASN A 231 -12.00 -19.34 -32.32
N ILE A 232 -11.12 -19.04 -31.36
CA ILE A 232 -11.18 -17.84 -30.51
C ILE A 232 -10.10 -16.83 -30.93
N ALA A 233 -10.30 -15.57 -30.54
CA ALA A 233 -9.36 -14.50 -30.84
C ALA A 233 -7.90 -14.82 -30.40
N PRO A 234 -6.88 -14.56 -31.25
CA PRO A 234 -5.50 -14.98 -30.98
C PRO A 234 -4.89 -14.46 -29.68
N HIS A 235 -5.29 -13.28 -29.18
CA HIS A 235 -4.78 -12.76 -27.91
C HIS A 235 -5.31 -13.51 -26.70
N ILE A 236 -6.50 -14.13 -26.80
CA ILE A 236 -7.07 -14.99 -25.76
C ILE A 236 -6.34 -16.32 -25.70
N ILE A 237 -6.07 -16.94 -26.86
CA ILE A 237 -5.28 -18.17 -26.94
C ILE A 237 -3.88 -17.96 -26.32
N ARG A 238 -3.20 -16.86 -26.68
CA ARG A 238 -1.89 -16.53 -26.09
C ARG A 238 -1.96 -16.32 -24.58
N ALA A 239 -2.99 -15.62 -24.09
CA ALA A 239 -3.18 -15.40 -22.67
C ALA A 239 -3.49 -16.70 -21.90
N ALA A 240 -4.40 -17.53 -22.41
CA ALA A 240 -4.73 -18.83 -21.86
C ALA A 240 -3.49 -19.74 -21.78
N LYS A 241 -2.75 -19.87 -22.89
CA LYS A 241 -1.50 -20.64 -22.94
C LYS A 241 -0.49 -20.16 -21.89
N HIS A 242 -0.31 -18.84 -21.78
CA HIS A 242 0.60 -18.28 -20.78
C HIS A 242 0.15 -18.58 -19.34
N ILE A 243 -1.15 -18.51 -19.05
CA ILE A 243 -1.70 -18.85 -17.73
C ILE A 243 -1.47 -20.33 -17.40
N ILE A 244 -1.82 -21.22 -18.32
CA ILE A 244 -1.67 -22.69 -18.17
C ILE A 244 -0.21 -23.03 -17.89
N GLU A 245 0.72 -22.53 -18.72
CA GLU A 245 2.15 -22.76 -18.54
C GLU A 245 2.65 -22.30 -17.17
N ARG A 246 2.34 -21.05 -16.79
CA ARG A 246 2.81 -20.48 -15.52
C ARG A 246 2.19 -21.17 -14.31
N TYR A 247 0.94 -21.61 -14.40
CA TYR A 247 0.27 -22.37 -13.35
C TYR A 247 0.96 -23.71 -13.12
N HIS A 248 1.08 -24.55 -14.15
CA HIS A 248 1.71 -25.87 -14.01
C HIS A 248 3.19 -25.79 -13.60
N GLU A 249 3.93 -24.78 -14.07
CA GLU A 249 5.33 -24.55 -13.68
C GLU A 249 5.49 -24.30 -12.16
N ARG A 250 4.41 -23.88 -11.48
CA ARG A 250 4.43 -23.48 -10.07
C ARG A 250 3.40 -24.18 -9.20
N GLU A 251 2.60 -25.07 -9.76
CA GLU A 251 1.45 -25.71 -9.11
C GLU A 251 1.86 -26.38 -7.78
N ILE A 252 2.90 -27.21 -7.82
CA ILE A 252 3.44 -27.88 -6.63
C ILE A 252 3.81 -26.85 -5.55
N MET A 253 4.44 -25.73 -5.90
CA MET A 253 4.84 -24.69 -4.94
C MET A 253 3.68 -23.78 -4.52
N LEU A 254 2.59 -23.68 -5.27
CA LEU A 254 1.41 -22.88 -4.91
C LEU A 254 0.59 -23.57 -3.81
N PHE A 255 0.59 -24.90 -3.83
CA PHE A 255 -0.16 -25.75 -2.89
C PHE A 255 0.73 -26.53 -1.92
N ALA A 256 2.06 -26.33 -1.96
CA ALA A 256 2.97 -26.88 -0.98
C ALA A 256 2.55 -26.47 0.44
N ASN A 257 2.45 -27.46 1.33
CA ASN A 257 2.10 -27.25 2.72
C ASN A 257 2.91 -28.18 3.62
N ASN A 258 2.97 -27.88 4.91
CA ASN A 258 3.56 -28.76 5.91
C ASN A 258 2.51 -29.78 6.38
N ALA A 259 2.93 -30.76 7.17
CA ALA A 259 2.04 -31.83 7.67
C ALA A 259 0.82 -31.28 8.45
N ASP A 260 1.00 -30.13 9.12
CA ASP A 260 -0.04 -29.49 9.92
C ASP A 260 -0.97 -28.58 9.10
N GLY A 261 -0.71 -28.38 7.80
CA GLY A 261 -1.51 -27.52 6.94
C GLY A 261 -1.42 -26.02 7.25
N THR A 262 -0.40 -25.58 8.00
CA THR A 262 -0.32 -24.23 8.58
C THR A 262 0.44 -23.21 7.73
N MET A 263 0.96 -23.59 6.56
CA MET A 263 1.73 -22.67 5.73
C MET A 263 0.82 -21.61 5.07
N PRO A 264 1.02 -20.31 5.34
CA PRO A 264 0.17 -19.26 4.79
C PRO A 264 0.35 -19.16 3.27
N ARG A 265 -0.69 -18.75 2.55
CA ARG A 265 -0.62 -18.58 1.07
C ARG A 265 0.06 -17.28 0.66
N THR A 266 0.16 -16.31 1.57
CA THR A 266 0.80 -15.03 1.32
C THR A 266 1.80 -14.68 2.42
N ASN A 267 2.86 -13.98 2.05
CA ASN A 267 3.81 -13.40 3.01
C ASN A 267 3.46 -11.93 3.35
N ASN A 268 2.27 -11.45 2.94
CA ASN A 268 1.91 -10.04 3.02
C ASN A 268 1.84 -9.55 4.48
N GLY A 269 1.46 -10.41 5.44
CA GLY A 269 1.56 -10.09 6.87
C GLY A 269 2.97 -9.68 7.29
N MET A 270 3.97 -10.53 6.98
CA MET A 270 5.38 -10.24 7.27
C MET A 270 5.91 -9.01 6.51
N GLU A 271 5.53 -8.85 5.24
CA GLU A 271 5.95 -7.69 4.46
C GLU A 271 5.38 -6.38 5.01
N ARG A 272 4.11 -6.38 5.43
CA ARG A 272 3.46 -5.23 6.07
C ARG A 272 4.15 -4.88 7.38
N PHE A 273 4.46 -5.89 8.20
CA PHE A 273 5.22 -5.71 9.44
C PHE A 273 6.58 -5.04 9.18
N PHE A 274 7.37 -5.58 8.24
CA PHE A 274 8.67 -5.02 7.91
C PHE A 274 8.58 -3.62 7.31
N ARG A 275 7.55 -3.37 6.47
CA ARG A 275 7.28 -2.04 5.89
C ARG A 275 6.92 -1.02 6.98
N LYS A 276 6.17 -1.42 8.01
CA LYS A 276 5.86 -0.57 9.17
C LYS A 276 7.12 -0.20 9.94
N ILE A 277 8.00 -1.16 10.22
CA ILE A 277 9.31 -0.90 10.83
C ILE A 277 10.10 0.12 10.01
N ARG A 278 10.28 -0.11 8.71
CA ARG A 278 11.01 0.79 7.82
C ARG A 278 10.39 2.19 7.75
N ARG A 279 9.06 2.29 7.78
CA ARG A 279 8.37 3.58 7.80
C ARG A 279 8.63 4.33 9.11
N ASN A 280 8.60 3.64 10.25
CA ASN A 280 8.85 4.27 11.55
C ASN A 280 10.31 4.72 11.70
N VAL A 281 11.26 3.96 11.15
CA VAL A 281 12.66 4.42 11.04
C VAL A 281 12.72 5.66 10.14
N ARG A 282 12.19 5.63 8.92
CA ARG A 282 12.21 6.82 8.03
C ARG A 282 11.62 8.08 8.65
N LYS A 283 10.47 7.95 9.34
CA LYS A 283 9.79 9.08 9.99
C LYS A 283 10.62 9.73 11.11
N ARG A 284 11.34 8.94 11.90
CA ARG A 284 12.14 9.46 13.03
C ARG A 284 13.48 10.02 12.59
N ASN A 285 14.04 9.45 11.53
CA ASN A 285 15.44 9.69 11.16
C ASN A 285 15.58 10.63 9.95
N GLY A 286 14.50 10.86 9.18
CA GLY A 286 14.53 11.51 7.88
C GLY A 286 15.23 10.71 6.76
N ASN A 287 16.00 9.67 7.10
CA ASN A 287 16.82 8.91 6.17
C ASN A 287 16.04 7.78 5.47
N THR A 288 16.07 7.75 4.14
CA THR A 288 15.46 6.70 3.30
C THR A 288 16.23 5.37 3.35
N ALA A 289 17.53 5.40 3.64
CA ALA A 289 18.41 4.25 3.77
C ALA A 289 18.33 3.67 5.20
N THR A 290 17.42 2.73 5.41
CA THR A 290 17.18 2.14 6.75
C THR A 290 18.08 0.94 7.08
N GLY A 291 18.96 0.52 6.16
CA GLY A 291 19.70 -0.75 6.25
C GLY A 291 20.57 -0.85 7.50
N HIS A 292 21.36 0.19 7.80
CA HIS A 292 22.25 0.23 8.96
C HIS A 292 21.49 0.09 10.29
N VAL A 293 20.39 0.84 10.45
CA VAL A 293 19.55 0.80 11.65
C VAL A 293 18.88 -0.56 11.83
N LEU A 294 18.44 -1.18 10.73
CA LEU A 294 17.86 -2.53 10.77
C LEU A 294 18.91 -3.59 11.14
N ALA A 295 20.14 -3.46 10.66
CA ALA A 295 21.22 -4.39 11.01
C ALA A 295 21.62 -4.29 12.49
N GLN A 296 21.68 -3.08 13.04
CA GLN A 296 22.09 -2.85 14.43
C GLN A 296 20.95 -3.07 15.44
N SER A 297 19.73 -2.67 15.10
CA SER A 297 18.61 -2.59 16.06
C SER A 297 17.34 -3.32 15.60
N GLY A 298 17.42 -4.13 14.54
CA GLY A 298 16.26 -4.79 13.95
C GLY A 298 15.47 -5.64 14.94
N VAL A 299 16.16 -6.36 15.81
CA VAL A 299 15.53 -7.21 16.85
C VAL A 299 14.76 -6.34 17.85
N GLN A 300 15.39 -5.30 18.39
CA GLN A 300 14.76 -4.39 19.35
C GLN A 300 13.57 -3.65 18.71
N LEU A 301 13.70 -3.26 17.44
CA LEU A 301 12.61 -2.63 16.69
C LEU A 301 11.44 -3.59 16.49
N ALA A 302 11.69 -4.88 16.21
CA ALA A 302 10.64 -5.88 16.09
C ALA A 302 9.92 -6.10 17.42
N LEU A 303 10.67 -6.25 18.54
CA LEU A 303 10.10 -6.35 19.88
C LEU A 303 9.25 -5.13 20.25
N PHE A 304 9.70 -3.93 19.86
CA PHE A 304 8.95 -2.70 20.10
C PHE A 304 7.65 -2.65 19.29
N GLN A 305 7.62 -3.17 18.06
CA GLN A 305 6.37 -3.26 17.29
C GLN A 305 5.37 -4.24 17.90
N ASN A 306 5.85 -5.29 18.59
CA ASN A 306 4.96 -6.24 19.27
C ASN A 306 4.20 -5.62 20.44
N LEU A 307 4.59 -4.41 20.92
CA LEU A 307 3.82 -3.68 21.92
C LEU A 307 2.42 -3.28 21.44
N ASP A 308 2.17 -3.28 20.12
CA ASP A 308 0.84 -3.07 19.56
C ASP A 308 -0.04 -4.33 19.61
N ASN A 309 0.51 -5.50 20.00
CA ASN A 309 -0.23 -6.76 20.13
C ASN A 309 -0.66 -6.96 21.60
N PRO A 310 -1.96 -6.91 21.92
CA PRO A 310 -2.45 -7.05 23.29
C PRO A 310 -2.08 -8.40 23.95
N ILE A 311 -2.02 -9.48 23.17
CA ILE A 311 -1.63 -10.80 23.66
C ILE A 311 -0.16 -10.76 24.08
N TYR A 312 0.71 -10.24 23.21
CA TYR A 312 2.13 -10.08 23.54
C TYR A 312 2.33 -9.20 24.78
N VAL A 313 1.62 -8.07 24.86
CA VAL A 313 1.70 -7.18 26.03
C VAL A 313 1.28 -7.90 27.30
N LYS A 314 0.15 -8.62 27.28
CA LYS A 314 -0.31 -9.40 28.42
C LYS A 314 0.67 -10.52 28.80
N THR A 315 1.25 -11.22 27.82
CA THR A 315 2.21 -12.31 28.07
C THR A 315 3.53 -11.80 28.65
N VAL A 316 4.06 -10.67 28.16
CA VAL A 316 5.38 -10.16 28.55
C VAL A 316 5.32 -9.23 29.75
N PHE A 317 4.28 -8.41 29.86
CA PHE A 317 4.12 -7.36 30.89
C PHE A 317 3.07 -7.72 31.95
N GLY A 318 2.28 -8.77 31.74
CA GLY A 318 1.24 -9.20 32.69
C GLY A 318 0.02 -8.29 32.69
N SER A 319 -0.54 -8.06 33.88
CA SER A 319 -1.64 -7.11 34.12
C SER A 319 -1.16 -5.66 34.34
N ASP A 320 0.14 -5.47 34.53
CA ASP A 320 0.72 -4.15 34.78
C ASP A 320 0.80 -3.34 33.48
N GLY A 321 0.58 -2.03 33.58
CA GLY A 321 0.83 -1.12 32.46
C GLY A 321 2.31 -1.14 32.05
N ILE A 322 2.58 -1.06 30.74
CA ILE A 322 3.94 -1.07 30.18
C ILE A 322 4.85 -0.07 30.92
N SER A 323 4.36 1.16 31.15
CA SER A 323 5.10 2.21 31.86
C SER A 323 5.50 1.81 33.29
N ALA A 324 4.63 1.11 34.02
CA ALA A 324 4.90 0.65 35.38
C ALA A 324 5.99 -0.43 35.40
N VAL A 325 5.97 -1.37 34.46
CA VAL A 325 7.02 -2.40 34.33
C VAL A 325 8.37 -1.79 34.00
N PHE A 326 8.40 -0.80 33.08
CA PHE A 326 9.64 -0.08 32.78
C PHE A 326 10.13 0.77 33.96
N ALA A 327 9.23 1.39 34.73
CA ALA A 327 9.59 2.15 35.92
C ALA A 327 10.27 1.28 36.99
N LYS A 328 9.84 0.02 37.15
CA LYS A 328 10.51 -0.96 38.04
C LYS A 328 11.94 -1.30 37.61
N ARG A 329 12.28 -1.13 36.33
CA ARG A 329 13.61 -1.48 35.77
C ARG A 329 14.54 -0.28 35.53
N ARG A 330 14.06 0.96 35.62
CA ARG A 330 14.93 2.12 35.61
C ARG A 330 15.65 2.21 36.95
N GLU A 331 16.97 2.11 36.95
CA GLU A 331 17.74 2.65 38.07
C GLU A 331 17.39 4.13 38.25
N HIS A 332 17.25 4.55 39.50
CA HIS A 332 16.95 5.94 39.81
C HIS A 332 18.10 6.80 39.32
N PHE A 333 17.89 7.56 38.25
CA PHE A 333 18.83 8.58 37.82
C PHE A 333 18.81 9.74 38.84
N ARG A 334 19.54 9.59 39.94
CA ARG A 334 19.79 10.68 40.90
C ARG A 334 21.05 11.41 40.48
N LYS A 335 20.92 12.58 39.84
CA LYS A 335 21.98 13.59 40.01
C LYS A 335 21.99 13.96 41.49
N PRO A 336 23.11 13.85 42.23
CA PRO A 336 23.13 14.23 43.63
C PRO A 336 22.87 15.74 43.70
N GLY A 337 21.69 16.13 44.20
CA GLY A 337 21.45 17.50 44.61
C GLY A 337 22.34 17.81 45.81
N MET A 338 22.85 19.04 45.90
CA MET A 338 23.61 19.47 47.07
C MET A 338 22.73 19.42 48.32
N THR A 339 23.27 18.91 49.43
CA THR A 339 22.56 18.90 50.71
C THR A 339 22.37 20.34 51.20
N VAL A 340 21.31 20.59 51.98
CA VAL A 340 21.04 21.92 52.57
C VAL A 340 22.23 22.44 53.37
N SER A 341 22.96 21.55 54.06
CA SER A 341 24.21 21.88 54.76
C SER A 341 25.30 22.41 53.82
N THR A 342 25.46 21.80 52.64
CA THR A 342 26.44 22.24 51.64
C THR A 342 26.04 23.59 51.04
N VAL A 343 24.74 23.78 50.75
CA VAL A 343 24.20 25.06 50.26
C VAL A 343 24.44 26.16 51.28
N ASN A 344 24.11 25.93 52.55
CA ASN A 344 24.30 26.93 53.60
C ASN A 344 25.77 27.28 53.80
N LYS A 345 26.67 26.29 53.71
CA LYS A 345 28.12 26.54 53.79
C LYS A 345 28.60 27.42 52.63
N LEU A 346 28.21 27.10 51.40
CA LEU A 346 28.61 27.88 50.22
C LEU A 346 28.04 29.31 50.24
N VAL A 347 26.82 29.49 50.73
CA VAL A 347 26.21 30.82 50.92
C VAL A 347 26.95 31.61 52.00
N ALA A 348 27.34 30.99 53.11
CA ALA A 348 28.13 31.64 54.16
C ALA A 348 29.52 32.03 53.64
N ASP A 349 30.18 31.13 52.91
CA ASP A 349 31.49 31.38 52.30
C ASP A 349 31.42 32.52 51.27
N GLY A 350 30.41 32.52 50.39
CA GLY A 350 30.20 33.60 49.41
C GLY A 350 29.86 34.94 50.07
N THR A 351 29.02 34.94 51.11
CA THR A 351 28.71 36.16 51.88
C THR A 351 29.97 36.77 52.49
N ARG A 352 30.84 35.95 53.06
CA ARG A 352 32.12 36.40 53.62
C ARG A 352 33.02 37.00 52.54
N MET A 353 33.13 36.35 51.38
CA MET A 353 33.94 36.84 50.26
C MET A 353 33.45 38.19 49.72
N ILE A 354 32.13 38.43 49.71
CA ILE A 354 31.53 39.73 49.37
C ILE A 354 31.89 40.79 50.40
N LEU A 355 31.77 40.48 51.70
CA LEU A 355 32.06 41.43 52.78
C LEU A 355 33.54 41.82 52.85
N GLU A 356 34.43 40.93 52.42
CA GLU A 356 35.87 41.17 52.38
C GLU A 356 36.36 41.76 51.04
N ASP A 357 35.43 42.10 50.12
CA ASP A 357 35.69 42.64 48.76
C ASP A 357 36.63 41.76 47.91
N ASN A 358 36.66 40.47 48.22
CA ASN A 358 37.54 39.45 47.61
C ASN A 358 36.84 38.65 46.49
N LEU A 359 35.57 38.97 46.20
CA LEU A 359 34.82 38.30 45.15
C LEU A 359 35.05 39.02 43.82
N SER A 360 35.71 38.35 42.86
CA SER A 360 35.93 38.90 41.52
C SER A 360 34.63 38.97 40.73
N ASP A 361 34.33 40.14 40.15
CA ASP A 361 33.16 40.36 39.27
C ASP A 361 33.26 39.65 37.91
N THR A 362 34.42 39.09 37.58
CA THR A 362 34.61 38.37 36.32
C THR A 362 34.58 36.86 36.55
N PRO A 363 33.73 36.10 35.83
CA PRO A 363 33.62 34.65 36.00
C PRO A 363 34.84 33.87 35.47
N TYR A 364 35.88 34.56 35.00
CA TYR A 364 37.08 33.98 34.42
C TYR A 364 38.30 34.61 35.09
N ASN A 365 38.97 33.88 35.98
CA ASN A 365 40.31 34.26 36.43
C ASN A 365 41.36 33.63 35.51
N ASP A 366 42.56 34.21 35.49
CA ASP A 366 43.65 33.76 34.60
C ASP A 366 44.03 32.29 34.85
N GLN A 367 43.87 31.78 36.08
CA GLN A 367 44.05 30.36 36.38
C GLN A 367 43.06 29.46 35.64
N MET A 368 41.77 29.82 35.58
CA MET A 368 40.75 29.07 34.84
C MET A 368 40.97 29.14 33.33
N MET A 369 41.38 30.28 32.79
CA MET A 369 41.72 30.41 31.37
C MET A 369 42.97 29.60 31.01
N ASN A 370 43.98 29.59 31.87
CA ASN A 370 45.19 28.78 31.70
C ASN A 370 44.89 27.28 31.81
N ALA A 371 44.00 26.84 32.72
CA ALA A 371 43.55 25.45 32.80
C ALA A 371 42.73 25.01 31.56
N ALA A 372 41.89 25.90 31.04
CA ALA A 372 41.14 25.66 29.80
C ALA A 372 42.07 25.59 28.56
N GLN A 373 43.14 26.39 28.52
CA GLN A 373 44.14 26.33 27.47
C GLN A 373 45.04 25.08 27.58
N ALA A 374 45.46 24.71 28.79
CA ALA A 374 46.23 23.48 29.04
C ALA A 374 45.44 22.22 28.64
N SER A 375 44.14 22.17 28.93
CA SER A 375 43.28 21.05 28.52
C SER A 375 43.04 20.96 27.01
N ARG A 376 43.09 22.09 26.27
CA ARG A 376 43.06 22.07 24.79
C ARG A 376 44.36 21.54 24.18
N ASN A 377 45.51 21.82 24.77
CA ASN A 377 46.80 21.36 24.25
C ASN A 377 47.04 19.85 24.48
N ILE A 378 46.31 19.21 25.39
CA ILE A 378 46.38 17.76 25.63
C ILE A 378 45.56 16.96 24.60
N GLN A 379 44.65 17.59 23.85
CA GLN A 379 43.84 16.94 22.80
C GLN A 379 44.44 17.05 21.38
N ALA A 380 45.60 17.69 21.22
CA ALA A 380 46.28 17.86 19.93
C ALA A 380 47.68 17.22 19.87
N ALA A 381 47.97 16.26 20.76
CA ALA A 381 49.17 15.41 20.75
C ALA A 381 48.80 13.94 20.57
#